data_AF-A0A952HRZ0-F1
#
_entry.id   AF-A0A952HRZ0-F1
#
_cell.length_a   1.000
_cell.length_b   1.000
_cell.length_c   1.000
_cell.angle_alpha   90.00
_cell.angle_beta   90.00
_cell.angle_gamma   90.00
#
_symmetry.space_group_name_H-M   'P 1'
#
loop_
_entity.id
_entity.type
_entity.pdbx_description
1 polymer ?
#
loop_
_entity_poly.entity_id
_entity_poly.type
_entity_poly.pdbx_seq_one_letter_code
_entity_poly.pdbx_strand_id
1 'polypeptide(L)'
;MKDYDYRIVFDGVKNYEFLPVSNTLIFKIDGELENSAIGLDPKFVKSIDISKDVATGKTIIYLDVNDSVSFKVFSLSNPDRLVIDLKELDKSRNNFTEESNKFEKVVLKKDAEDILNRILKSLETQASDDNFVKVKVPKSFTGRKKIIVIDPGHGGHDPGAIANGLKEKDINLKVALKLKSLLEK
;
A
#
# COMPACT_ATOMS: atom_id res chain seq x y z
N MET A 1 -9.06 10.94 21.62
CA MET A 1 -9.95 10.72 20.46
C MET A 1 -9.12 10.08 19.37
N LYS A 2 -9.56 8.98 18.76
CA LYS A 2 -8.82 8.35 17.64
C LYS A 2 -8.95 9.27 16.42
N ASP A 3 -7.83 9.68 15.85
CA ASP A 3 -7.78 10.53 14.64
C ASP A 3 -7.42 9.69 13.40
N TYR A 4 -8.10 8.56 13.24
CA TYR A 4 -7.96 7.63 12.12
C TYR A 4 -9.25 6.83 11.94
N ASP A 5 -9.56 6.46 10.71
CA ASP A 5 -10.75 5.67 10.37
C ASP A 5 -10.42 4.18 10.23
N TYR A 6 -9.19 3.87 9.78
CA TYR A 6 -8.70 2.51 9.61
C TYR A 6 -7.25 2.40 10.08
N ARG A 7 -6.88 1.29 10.72
CA ARG A 7 -5.52 1.08 11.22
C ARG A 7 -5.01 -0.30 10.85
N ILE A 8 -3.81 -0.32 10.29
CA ILE A 8 -3.06 -1.54 10.03
C ILE A 8 -1.89 -1.58 11.02
N VAL A 9 -1.66 -2.75 11.61
CA VAL A 9 -0.57 -2.98 12.57
C VAL A 9 0.19 -4.21 12.14
N PHE A 10 1.51 -4.08 12.03
CA PHE A 10 2.43 -5.20 11.89
C PHE A 10 3.21 -5.35 13.20
N ASP A 11 2.95 -6.43 13.92
CA ASP A 11 3.67 -6.78 15.14
C ASP A 11 5.11 -7.27 14.81
N GLY A 12 6.04 -7.06 15.74
CA GLY A 12 7.43 -7.52 15.63
C GLY A 12 8.33 -6.65 14.74
N VAL A 13 7.81 -5.56 14.17
CA VAL A 13 8.58 -4.67 13.30
C VAL A 13 9.31 -3.62 14.12
N LYS A 14 10.61 -3.83 14.34
CA LYS A 14 11.49 -2.91 15.07
C LYS A 14 12.12 -1.83 14.19
N ASN A 15 12.63 -2.24 13.03
CA ASN A 15 13.29 -1.35 12.06
C ASN A 15 12.60 -1.48 10.70
N TYR A 16 12.44 -0.34 10.01
CA TYR A 16 11.96 -0.33 8.64
C TYR A 16 12.52 0.84 7.82
N GLU A 17 12.67 0.63 6.53
CA GLU A 17 12.78 1.70 5.53
C GLU A 17 11.39 1.95 4.94
N PHE A 18 10.99 3.22 4.84
CA PHE A 18 9.70 3.61 4.28
C PHE A 18 9.86 4.49 3.05
N LEU A 19 9.17 4.13 1.97
CA LEU A 19 9.18 4.83 0.69
C LEU A 19 7.74 4.96 0.16
N PRO A 20 7.11 6.14 0.23
CA PRO A 20 5.83 6.39 -0.42
C PRO A 20 6.03 6.66 -1.92
N VAL A 21 5.28 5.95 -2.77
CA VAL A 21 5.26 6.16 -4.23
C VAL A 21 3.80 6.29 -4.68
N SER A 22 3.34 7.53 -4.87
CA SER A 22 1.92 7.83 -5.14
C SER A 22 1.02 7.23 -4.04
N ASN A 23 0.18 6.26 -4.36
CA ASN A 23 -0.70 5.58 -3.41
C ASN A 23 -0.16 4.22 -2.92
N THR A 24 1.08 3.88 -3.25
CA THR A 24 1.73 2.66 -2.76
C THR A 24 2.67 3.02 -1.62
N LEU A 25 2.43 2.46 -0.44
CA LEU A 25 3.28 2.58 0.73
C LEU A 25 4.20 1.36 0.76
N ILE A 26 5.51 1.59 0.58
CA ILE A 26 6.51 0.52 0.55
C ILE A 26 7.28 0.52 1.85
N PHE A 27 7.31 -0.64 2.52
CA PHE A 27 8.10 -0.86 3.73
C PHE A 27 9.11 -1.97 3.48
N LYS A 28 10.37 -1.74 3.80
CA LYS A 28 11.36 -2.81 3.90
C LYS A 28 11.69 -3.02 5.35
N ILE A 29 11.40 -4.20 5.87
CA ILE A 29 11.61 -4.55 7.28
C ILE A 29 12.69 -5.62 7.39
N ASP A 30 13.35 -5.66 8.53
CA ASP A 30 14.25 -6.76 8.87
C ASP A 30 13.45 -7.96 9.38
N GLY A 31 13.82 -9.18 8.96
CA GLY A 31 13.16 -10.41 9.40
C GLY A 31 11.89 -10.76 8.61
N GLU A 32 11.10 -11.71 9.13
CA GLU A 32 9.85 -12.18 8.53
C GLU A 32 8.65 -11.64 9.31
N LEU A 33 7.56 -11.36 8.59
CA LEU A 33 6.27 -11.11 9.22
C LEU A 33 5.68 -12.44 9.68
N GLU A 34 5.38 -12.55 10.97
CA GLU A 34 4.52 -13.63 11.43
C GLU A 34 3.14 -13.43 10.79
N ASN A 35 2.60 -14.50 10.17
CA ASN A 35 1.30 -14.51 9.51
C ASN A 35 0.19 -14.05 10.48
N SER A 36 -0.07 -12.76 10.49
CA SER A 36 -1.28 -12.18 11.07
C SER A 36 -2.28 -12.08 9.95
N ALA A 37 -3.49 -12.60 10.15
CA ALA A 37 -4.59 -12.32 9.25
C ALA A 37 -4.83 -10.80 9.31
N ILE A 38 -4.30 -10.07 8.33
CA ILE A 38 -4.54 -8.63 8.21
C ILE A 38 -5.92 -8.52 7.59
N GLY A 39 -6.93 -8.25 8.43
CA GLY A 39 -8.21 -7.76 7.92
C GLY A 39 -7.91 -6.52 7.07
N LEU A 40 -8.44 -6.49 5.85
CA LEU A 40 -8.35 -5.33 4.97
C LEU A 40 -9.76 -4.82 4.71
N ASP A 41 -9.95 -3.51 4.91
CA ASP A 41 -11.15 -2.83 4.45
C ASP A 41 -10.89 -2.27 3.04
N PRO A 42 -11.61 -2.77 2.01
CA PRO A 42 -11.44 -2.33 0.62
C PRO A 42 -11.77 -0.83 0.42
N LYS A 43 -12.45 -0.19 1.38
CA LYS A 43 -12.67 1.26 1.40
C LYS A 43 -11.35 2.04 1.55
N PHE A 44 -10.35 1.48 2.23
CA PHE A 44 -9.08 2.15 2.49
C PHE A 44 -7.91 1.54 1.72
N VAL A 45 -7.88 0.21 1.61
CA VAL A 45 -6.76 -0.55 1.05
C VAL A 45 -7.20 -1.30 -0.20
N LYS A 46 -6.50 -1.07 -1.31
CA LYS A 46 -6.69 -1.79 -2.58
C LYS A 46 -6.08 -3.19 -2.51
N SER A 47 -4.86 -3.29 -2.01
CA SER A 47 -4.14 -4.55 -1.86
C SER A 47 -2.99 -4.43 -0.87
N ILE A 48 -2.54 -5.58 -0.38
CA ILE A 48 -1.26 -5.74 0.29
C ILE A 48 -0.50 -6.88 -0.39
N ASP A 49 0.77 -6.65 -0.70
CA ASP A 49 1.66 -7.69 -1.21
C ASP A 49 2.91 -7.75 -0.32
N ILE A 50 3.28 -8.95 0.10
CA ILE A 50 4.47 -9.19 0.91
C ILE A 50 5.43 -10.02 0.08
N SER A 51 6.66 -9.53 -0.07
CA SER A 51 7.74 -10.16 -0.82
C SER A 51 8.98 -10.28 0.05
N LYS A 52 9.86 -11.22 -0.28
CA LYS A 52 11.16 -11.35 0.38
C LYS A 52 12.25 -10.97 -0.60
N ASP A 53 13.11 -10.02 -0.22
CA ASP A 53 14.34 -9.74 -0.95
C ASP A 53 15.33 -10.86 -0.63
N VAL A 54 15.62 -11.69 -1.63
CA VAL A 54 16.51 -12.85 -1.50
C VAL A 54 17.96 -12.42 -1.26
N ALA A 55 18.38 -11.25 -1.77
CA ALA A 55 19.76 -10.79 -1.64
C ALA A 55 20.03 -10.22 -0.25
N THR A 56 19.09 -9.44 0.30
CA THR A 56 19.26 -8.79 1.60
C THR A 56 18.60 -9.54 2.75
N GLY A 57 17.74 -10.51 2.46
CA GLY A 57 16.93 -11.23 3.45
C GLY A 57 15.78 -10.40 4.03
N LYS A 58 15.60 -9.15 3.58
CA LYS A 58 14.56 -8.24 4.08
C LYS A 58 13.17 -8.63 3.56
N THR A 59 12.16 -8.38 4.36
CA THR A 59 10.76 -8.48 3.91
C THR A 59 10.32 -7.13 3.37
N ILE A 60 9.70 -7.13 2.19
CA ILE A 60 9.16 -5.94 1.53
C ILE A 60 7.64 -6.03 1.55
N ILE A 61 7.00 -5.01 2.09
CA ILE A 61 5.56 -4.86 2.14
C ILE A 61 5.18 -3.75 1.15
N TYR A 62 4.31 -4.07 0.21
CA TYR A 62 3.65 -3.11 -0.66
C TYR A 62 2.21 -2.98 -0.18
N LEU A 63 1.80 -1.77 0.20
CA LEU A 63 0.44 -1.48 0.61
C LEU A 63 -0.15 -0.43 -0.32
N ASP A 64 -1.06 -0.85 -1.20
CA ASP A 64 -1.76 0.05 -2.11
C ASP A 64 -3.00 0.61 -1.42
N VAL A 65 -3.07 1.92 -1.24
CA VAL A 65 -4.22 2.62 -0.65
C VAL A 65 -5.09 3.30 -1.70
N ASN A 66 -6.32 3.63 -1.33
CA ASN A 66 -7.23 4.39 -2.18
C ASN A 66 -6.82 5.87 -2.31
N ASP A 67 -7.16 6.50 -3.44
CA ASP A 67 -6.79 7.90 -3.76
C ASP A 67 -7.41 8.93 -2.80
N SER A 68 -8.48 8.56 -2.10
CA SER A 68 -9.18 9.41 -1.14
C SER A 68 -8.82 9.05 0.30
N VAL A 69 -7.56 8.67 0.53
CA VAL A 69 -7.06 8.28 1.84
C VAL A 69 -5.78 9.03 2.14
N SER A 70 -5.74 9.64 3.32
CA SER A 70 -4.50 10.12 3.94
C SER A 70 -3.96 9.07 4.90
N PHE A 71 -2.64 9.05 5.10
CA PHE A 71 -2.00 8.07 5.95
C PHE A 71 -1.00 8.71 6.91
N LYS A 72 -0.77 8.01 8.03
CA LYS A 72 0.29 8.31 9.00
C LYS A 72 0.98 7.01 9.40
N VAL A 73 2.30 6.99 9.25
CA VAL A 73 3.15 5.85 9.60
C VAL A 73 3.94 6.19 10.87
N PHE A 74 3.98 5.27 11.84
CA PHE A 74 4.82 5.41 13.03
C PHE A 74 5.10 4.05 13.68
N SER A 75 6.10 4.01 14.58
CA SER A 75 6.42 2.83 15.38
C SER A 75 5.83 2.94 16.78
N LEU A 76 5.46 1.80 17.37
CA LEU A 76 5.28 1.65 18.81
C LEU A 76 6.36 0.72 19.36
N SER A 77 6.75 0.94 20.61
CA SER A 77 7.61 0.04 21.37
C SER A 77 6.80 -0.64 22.48
N ASN A 78 7.22 -1.85 22.87
CA ASN A 78 6.58 -2.68 23.90
C ASN A 78 5.11 -3.11 23.62
N PRO A 79 4.86 -4.04 22.67
CA PRO A 79 5.83 -4.68 21.77
C PRO A 79 6.15 -3.79 20.57
N ASP A 80 7.26 -4.09 19.88
CA ASP A 80 7.65 -3.40 18.66
C ASP A 80 6.58 -3.60 17.57
N ARG A 81 6.07 -2.49 17.03
CA ARG A 81 5.00 -2.48 16.01
C ARG A 81 5.24 -1.40 14.98
N LEU A 82 4.99 -1.73 13.72
CA LEU A 82 4.76 -0.76 12.66
C LEU A 82 3.27 -0.48 12.55
N VAL A 83 2.87 0.78 12.69
CA VAL A 83 1.47 1.21 12.65
C VAL A 83 1.24 2.15 11.48
N ILE A 84 0.16 1.90 10.75
CA ILE A 84 -0.29 2.71 9.62
C ILE A 84 -1.74 3.11 9.91
N ASP A 85 -1.93 4.37 10.26
CA ASP A 85 -3.24 4.98 10.41
C ASP A 85 -3.68 5.55 9.07
N LEU A 86 -4.88 5.18 8.63
CA LEU A 86 -5.53 5.63 7.40
C LEU A 86 -6.78 6.43 7.75
N LYS A 87 -7.01 7.52 7.03
CA LYS A 87 -8.15 8.41 7.22
C LYS A 87 -8.74 8.80 5.87
N GLU A 88 -10.06 8.68 5.75
CA GLU A 88 -10.78 9.06 4.54
C GLU A 88 -10.67 10.57 4.33
N LEU A 89 -10.40 10.96 3.09
CA LEU A 89 -10.46 12.33 2.65
C LEU A 89 -11.90 12.61 2.22
N ASP A 90 -12.62 13.42 2.99
CA ASP A 90 -13.98 13.86 2.65
C ASP A 90 -13.98 14.54 1.26
N LYS A 91 -14.55 13.85 0.26
CA LYS A 91 -14.85 14.44 -1.06
C LYS A 91 -15.88 15.59 -0.99
N SER A 92 -16.53 15.75 0.18
CA SER A 92 -17.57 16.74 0.47
C SER A 92 -17.03 18.16 0.71
N ARG A 93 -15.71 18.36 0.90
CA ARG A 93 -15.11 19.71 0.96
C ARG A 93 -14.70 20.27 -0.40
N ASN A 94 -15.50 20.02 -1.43
CA ASN A 94 -15.55 20.89 -2.61
C ASN A 94 -16.39 22.15 -2.30
N ASN A 95 -15.99 22.91 -1.28
CA ASN A 95 -16.18 24.36 -1.27
C ASN A 95 -14.85 24.97 -1.69
N PHE A 96 -14.55 24.86 -2.98
CA PHE A 96 -13.56 25.69 -3.65
C PHE A 96 -14.13 27.13 -3.72
N THR A 97 -14.20 27.83 -2.60
CA THR A 97 -14.42 29.28 -2.57
C THR A 97 -13.87 29.87 -1.25
N GLU A 98 -12.77 30.61 -1.40
CA GLU A 98 -12.34 31.77 -0.58
C GLU A 98 -11.73 31.58 0.83
N GLU A 99 -11.90 30.46 1.56
CA GLU A 99 -11.28 30.34 2.91
C GLU A 99 -9.84 29.78 2.94
N SER A 100 -9.38 29.12 1.88
CA SER A 100 -7.97 28.69 1.75
C SER A 100 -6.99 29.88 1.72
N ASN A 101 -7.44 31.05 1.25
CA ASN A 101 -6.64 32.28 1.26
C ASN A 101 -6.40 32.88 2.66
N LYS A 102 -7.06 32.39 3.71
CA LYS A 102 -6.95 32.96 5.07
C LYS A 102 -6.11 32.10 6.03
N PHE A 103 -6.07 30.78 5.83
CA PHE A 103 -5.27 29.88 6.68
C PHE A 103 -3.83 29.67 6.21
N GLU A 104 -3.53 29.85 4.91
CA GLU A 104 -2.14 29.89 4.42
C GLU A 104 -1.38 31.13 4.93
N LYS A 105 -2.10 32.22 5.22
CA LYS A 105 -1.49 33.53 5.49
C LYS A 105 -0.92 33.72 6.90
N VAL A 106 -1.15 32.80 7.84
CA VAL A 106 -0.90 33.06 9.27
C VAL A 106 0.30 32.32 9.87
N VAL A 107 0.82 31.22 9.28
CA VAL A 107 1.87 30.42 9.96
C VAL A 107 3.10 30.06 9.11
N LEU A 108 3.10 30.22 7.78
CA LEU A 108 4.32 29.99 6.98
C LEU A 108 4.95 31.33 6.58
N LYS A 109 5.54 32.04 7.54
CA LYS A 109 6.26 33.28 7.23
C LYS A 109 7.58 32.96 6.50
N LYS A 110 7.55 33.18 5.18
CA LYS A 110 8.66 33.45 4.25
C LYS A 110 9.64 32.33 3.90
N ASP A 111 10.16 31.56 4.85
CA ASP A 111 11.31 30.70 4.55
C ASP A 111 10.97 29.46 3.71
N ALA A 112 9.77 28.89 3.89
CA ALA A 112 9.33 27.71 3.15
C ALA A 112 8.94 28.03 1.70
N GLU A 113 8.30 29.18 1.47
CA GLU A 113 7.94 29.65 0.13
C GLU A 113 9.19 30.01 -0.69
N ASP A 114 10.21 30.59 -0.06
CA ASP A 114 11.49 30.87 -0.71
C ASP A 114 12.25 29.59 -1.09
N ILE A 115 12.18 28.54 -0.27
CA ILE A 115 12.78 27.23 -0.59
C ILE A 115 12.04 26.55 -1.75
N LEU A 116 10.71 26.53 -1.72
CA LEU A 116 9.91 25.93 -2.79
C LEU A 116 10.10 26.67 -4.11
N ASN A 117 10.13 28.00 -4.07
CA ASN A 117 10.38 28.84 -5.24
C ASN A 117 11.83 28.73 -5.75
N ARG A 118 12.82 28.50 -4.88
CA ARG A 118 14.21 28.23 -5.32
C ARG A 118 14.35 26.84 -5.96
N ILE A 119 13.61 25.84 -5.48
CA ILE A 119 13.58 24.50 -6.09
C ILE A 119 12.90 24.58 -7.46
N LEU A 120 11.71 25.19 -7.54
CA LEU A 120 11.00 25.39 -8.80
C LEU A 120 11.81 26.22 -9.81
N LYS A 121 12.44 27.30 -9.35
CA LYS A 121 13.31 28.12 -10.21
C LYS A 121 14.57 27.38 -10.65
N SER A 122 15.15 26.52 -9.82
CA SER A 122 16.29 25.67 -10.20
C SER A 122 15.90 24.59 -11.23
N LEU A 123 14.64 24.17 -11.22
CA LEU A 123 14.08 23.24 -12.21
C LEU A 123 13.72 23.93 -13.53
N GLU A 124 13.27 25.18 -13.49
CA GLU A 124 12.96 25.98 -14.68
C GLU A 124 14.21 26.59 -15.36
N THR A 125 15.25 26.93 -14.59
CA THR A 125 16.49 27.54 -15.12
C THR A 125 17.48 26.55 -15.74
N GLN A 126 17.16 25.25 -15.78
CA GLN A 126 17.90 24.25 -16.60
C GLN A 126 17.20 23.92 -17.92
N ALA A 127 16.12 24.64 -18.27
CA ALA A 127 15.34 24.41 -19.49
C ALA A 127 15.61 25.46 -20.60
N SER A 128 16.84 25.98 -20.70
CA SER A 128 17.23 26.89 -21.78
C SER A 128 18.43 26.44 -22.63
N ASP A 129 18.86 25.19 -22.48
CA ASP A 129 19.72 24.53 -23.47
C ASP A 129 19.07 23.20 -23.86
N ASP A 130 18.96 22.94 -25.17
CA ASP A 130 18.34 21.78 -25.81
C ASP A 130 18.92 20.42 -25.37
N ASN A 131 18.65 20.00 -24.14
CA ASN A 131 18.89 18.64 -23.66
C ASN A 131 17.71 18.18 -22.83
N PHE A 132 16.64 17.80 -23.54
CA PHE A 132 15.62 16.92 -22.97
C PHE A 132 16.30 15.63 -22.53
N VAL A 133 16.58 15.48 -21.23
CA VAL A 133 16.69 14.15 -20.64
C VAL A 133 15.30 13.55 -20.81
N LYS A 134 15.16 12.69 -21.82
CA LYS A 134 14.04 11.75 -21.91
C LYS A 134 14.12 10.87 -20.66
N VAL A 135 13.57 11.34 -19.55
CA VAL A 135 13.13 10.45 -18.49
C VAL A 135 12.02 9.64 -19.15
N LYS A 136 12.39 8.42 -19.54
CA LYS A 136 11.43 7.40 -19.94
C LYS A 136 10.64 7.11 -18.67
N VAL A 137 9.61 7.91 -18.39
CA VAL A 137 8.58 7.55 -17.42
C VAL A 137 8.15 6.16 -17.90
N PRO A 138 8.38 5.09 -17.11
CA PRO A 138 8.01 3.77 -17.58
C PRO A 138 6.54 3.86 -17.96
N LYS A 139 6.24 3.56 -19.23
CA LYS A 139 4.88 3.37 -19.70
C LYS A 139 4.17 2.59 -18.60
N SER A 140 3.00 3.07 -18.18
CA SER A 140 2.09 2.43 -17.22
C SER A 140 2.44 0.97 -17.06
N PHE A 141 2.70 0.49 -15.84
CA PHE A 141 3.18 -0.86 -15.49
C PHE A 141 2.37 -2.01 -16.16
N THR A 142 2.43 -2.13 -17.48
CA THR A 142 1.76 -3.07 -18.37
C THR A 142 2.77 -4.18 -18.56
N GLY A 143 2.83 -5.00 -17.53
CA GLY A 143 3.83 -6.04 -17.36
C GLY A 143 3.80 -6.70 -15.99
N ARG A 144 2.89 -6.31 -15.08
CA ARG A 144 2.68 -7.09 -13.85
C ARG A 144 2.18 -8.47 -14.23
N LYS A 145 2.90 -9.50 -13.80
CA LYS A 145 2.36 -10.86 -13.74
C LYS A 145 1.10 -10.77 -12.87
N LYS A 146 -0.07 -11.11 -13.42
CA LYS A 146 -1.32 -11.09 -12.66
C LYS A 146 -1.17 -12.10 -11.52
N ILE A 147 -1.22 -11.61 -10.28
CA ILE A 147 -1.26 -12.49 -9.10
C ILE A 147 -2.71 -12.90 -8.93
N ILE A 148 -2.96 -14.21 -8.99
CA ILE A 148 -4.28 -14.81 -8.81
C ILE A 148 -4.19 -15.70 -7.59
N VAL A 149 -4.92 -15.35 -6.53
CA VAL A 149 -5.04 -16.15 -5.31
C VAL A 149 -6.23 -17.07 -5.47
N ILE A 150 -6.02 -18.37 -5.26
CA ILE A 150 -7.07 -19.39 -5.32
C ILE A 150 -7.23 -19.94 -3.91
N ASP A 151 -8.40 -19.72 -3.31
CA ASP A 151 -8.73 -20.22 -1.98
C ASP A 151 -9.74 -21.38 -2.10
N PRO A 152 -9.29 -22.65 -2.07
CA PRO A 152 -10.20 -23.78 -2.01
C PRO A 152 -10.84 -23.82 -0.61
N GLY A 153 -12.11 -23.41 -0.52
CA GLY A 153 -12.85 -23.42 0.74
C GLY A 153 -12.92 -24.80 1.41
N HIS A 154 -13.05 -24.78 2.74
CA HIS A 154 -12.92 -25.92 3.67
C HIS A 154 -11.51 -26.52 3.76
N GLY A 155 -11.28 -27.41 4.74
CA GLY A 155 -9.94 -27.97 4.96
C GLY A 155 -9.76 -28.64 6.32
N GLY A 156 -8.75 -29.50 6.42
CA GLY A 156 -8.43 -30.21 7.66
C GLY A 156 -9.62 -31.04 8.17
N HIS A 157 -10.09 -30.72 9.38
CA HIS A 157 -11.22 -31.40 10.02
C HIS A 157 -12.58 -30.98 9.44
N ASP A 158 -12.72 -29.79 8.86
CA ASP A 158 -13.96 -29.34 8.24
C ASP A 158 -14.05 -29.88 6.80
N PRO A 159 -14.95 -30.83 6.51
CA PRO A 159 -15.11 -31.37 5.17
C PRO A 159 -15.97 -30.48 4.26
N GLY A 160 -16.66 -29.48 4.82
CA GLY A 160 -17.76 -28.79 4.16
C GLY A 160 -18.97 -29.70 3.93
N ALA A 161 -19.74 -29.43 2.88
CA ALA A 161 -20.87 -30.26 2.52
C ALA A 161 -20.44 -31.70 2.17
N ILE A 162 -21.25 -32.67 2.61
CA ILE A 162 -21.06 -34.10 2.32
C ILE A 162 -22.31 -34.63 1.65
N ALA A 163 -22.15 -35.18 0.44
CA ALA A 163 -23.22 -35.84 -0.28
C ALA A 163 -22.66 -36.98 -1.13
N ASN A 164 -23.36 -38.13 -1.16
CA ASN A 164 -23.00 -39.28 -2.00
C ASN A 164 -21.53 -39.75 -1.83
N GLY A 165 -20.99 -39.65 -0.62
CA GLY A 165 -19.61 -40.02 -0.30
C GLY A 165 -18.54 -39.01 -0.75
N LEU A 166 -18.94 -37.89 -1.35
CA LEU A 166 -18.05 -36.79 -1.73
C LEU A 166 -17.99 -35.74 -0.62
N LYS A 167 -16.81 -35.14 -0.44
CA LYS A 167 -16.58 -34.02 0.48
C LYS A 167 -16.25 -32.78 -0.33
N GLU A 168 -16.88 -31.67 0.02
CA GLU A 168 -16.69 -30.40 -0.64
C GLU A 168 -15.22 -29.97 -0.69
N LYS A 169 -14.48 -30.13 0.43
CA LYS A 169 -13.04 -29.82 0.46
C LYS A 169 -12.22 -30.54 -0.62
N ASP A 170 -12.57 -31.80 -0.92
CA ASP A 170 -11.83 -32.62 -1.87
C ASP A 170 -12.15 -32.18 -3.32
N ILE A 171 -13.38 -31.72 -3.56
CA ILE A 171 -13.81 -31.15 -4.84
C ILE A 171 -13.15 -29.79 -5.05
N ASN A 172 -13.23 -28.89 -4.05
CA ASN A 172 -12.66 -27.55 -4.09
C ASN A 172 -11.16 -27.59 -4.35
N LEU A 173 -10.41 -28.46 -3.65
CA LEU A 173 -8.98 -28.63 -3.88
C LEU A 173 -8.67 -29.11 -5.30
N LYS A 174 -9.42 -30.07 -5.83
CA LYS A 174 -9.25 -30.56 -7.22
C LYS A 174 -9.50 -29.46 -8.25
N VAL A 175 -10.55 -28.65 -8.06
CA VAL A 175 -10.86 -27.51 -8.94
C VAL A 175 -9.76 -26.46 -8.86
N ALA A 176 -9.30 -26.12 -7.65
CA ALA A 176 -8.24 -25.13 -7.43
C ALA A 176 -6.92 -25.55 -8.10
N LEU A 177 -6.50 -26.81 -7.95
CA LEU A 177 -5.29 -27.34 -8.58
C LEU A 177 -5.40 -27.34 -10.12
N LYS A 178 -6.57 -27.72 -10.66
CA LYS A 178 -6.80 -27.67 -12.11
C LYS A 178 -6.78 -26.24 -12.64
N LEU A 179 -7.40 -25.30 -11.92
CA LEU A 179 -7.40 -23.88 -12.27
C LEU A 179 -5.97 -23.30 -12.22
N LYS A 180 -5.20 -23.61 -11.17
CA LYS A 180 -3.78 -23.26 -11.07
C LYS A 180 -3.02 -23.67 -12.33
N SER A 181 -3.12 -24.95 -12.73
CA SER A 181 -2.43 -25.46 -13.92
C SER A 181 -2.87 -24.80 -15.24
N LEU A 182 -4.08 -24.26 -15.31
CA LEU A 182 -4.55 -23.49 -16.48
C LEU A 182 -4.03 -22.06 -16.48
N LEU A 183 -3.87 -21.45 -15.30
CA LEU A 183 -3.39 -20.08 -15.13
C LEU A 183 -1.87 -19.93 -15.21
N GLU A 184 -1.12 -21.03 -15.04
CA GLU A 184 0.35 -21.06 -15.13
C GLU A 184 0.88 -21.21 -16.58
N LYS A 185 0.01 -21.18 -17.60
CA LYS A 185 0.36 -21.25 -19.03
C LYS A 185 0.46 -19.86 -19.65
#